data_AF-A0A0W0CTB8-F1
#
_entry.id   AF-A0A0W0CTB8-F1
#
_cell.length_a   1.000
_cell.length_b   1.000
_cell.length_c   1.000
_cell.angle_alpha   90.00
_cell.angle_beta   90.00
_cell.angle_gamma   90.00
#
_symmetry.space_group_name_H-M   'P 1'
#
loop_
_entity.id
_entity.type
_entity.pdbx_description
1 polymer ?
#
loop_
_entity_poly.entity_id
_entity_poly.type
_entity_poly.pdbx_seq_one_letter_code
_entity_poly.pdbx_strand_id
1 'polypeptide(L)'
;MARGIDELNSVIDSYREVIRKSDLFGKTIECLQSYNISKIRCLALGSFAEEFPAKYQLALLLEILDNINTIKEVSLYDPVFNEVDKLFIKEQSNWHIVEQEHYQDTKNCGETLFYMPHAPLDLTEEVIKREKPKLILGNEMSQHTDRYTEKQLYDKYPLLSKLVYGSKNYSKVSNPKINVSAEGDGFVRQESKKSRRRKNKWHIEPTVIDYSSVPSYFADGLIMITNYKSSSTSEDGENTTVDLIKKGQEQWNHSFSDLSLFEIA
;
A
#
# COMPACT_ATOMS: atom_id res chain seq x y z
N MET A 1 29.02 -4.95 -17.88
CA MET A 1 28.00 -5.40 -16.91
C MET A 1 28.29 -4.86 -15.51
N ALA A 2 29.47 -5.10 -14.90
CA ALA A 2 29.83 -4.51 -13.59
C ALA A 2 29.60 -2.99 -13.48
N ARG A 3 30.01 -2.21 -14.50
CA ARG A 3 29.80 -0.75 -14.54
C ARG A 3 28.33 -0.31 -14.42
N GLY A 4 27.37 -1.12 -14.90
CA GLY A 4 25.95 -0.80 -14.82
C GLY A 4 25.34 -1.07 -13.44
N ILE A 5 25.88 -2.04 -12.70
CA ILE A 5 25.47 -2.32 -11.32
C ILE A 5 26.05 -1.28 -10.37
N ASP A 6 27.32 -0.90 -10.54
CA ASP A 6 27.95 0.14 -9.72
C ASP A 6 27.21 1.48 -9.84
N GLU A 7 26.80 1.83 -11.06
CA GLU A 7 25.99 3.03 -11.33
C GLU A 7 24.59 2.91 -10.69
N LEU A 8 23.94 1.74 -10.83
CA LEU A 8 22.65 1.48 -10.18
C LEU A 8 22.75 1.59 -8.66
N ASN A 9 23.77 1.00 -8.03
CA ASN A 9 24.02 1.08 -6.59
C ASN A 9 24.15 2.54 -6.13
N SER A 10 24.99 3.33 -6.81
CA SER A 10 25.17 4.74 -6.47
C SER A 10 23.86 5.54 -6.59
N VAL A 11 23.02 5.22 -7.56
CA VAL A 11 21.71 5.85 -7.74
C VAL A 11 20.74 5.42 -6.63
N ILE A 12 20.66 4.12 -6.33
CA ILE A 12 19.82 3.57 -5.27
C ILE A 12 20.20 4.16 -3.91
N ASP A 13 21.49 4.30 -3.60
CA ASP A 13 21.95 4.91 -2.35
C ASP A 13 21.43 6.33 -2.17
N SER A 14 21.39 7.11 -3.25
CA SER A 14 20.80 8.46 -3.20
C SER A 14 19.31 8.45 -2.83
N TYR A 15 18.55 7.45 -3.30
CA TYR A 15 17.14 7.29 -2.93
C TYR A 15 16.97 6.76 -1.51
N ARG A 16 17.85 5.88 -1.06
CA ARG A 16 17.89 5.40 0.32
C ARG A 16 18.06 6.55 1.32
N GLU A 17 18.92 7.52 1.02
CA GLU A 17 19.06 8.75 1.83
C GLU A 17 17.75 9.53 1.94
N VAL A 18 16.97 9.61 0.85
CA VAL A 18 15.66 10.28 0.85
C VAL A 18 14.66 9.49 1.70
N ILE A 19 14.59 8.17 1.52
CA ILE A 19 13.71 7.28 2.31
C ILE A 19 14.00 7.41 3.80
N ARG A 20 15.27 7.36 4.21
CA ARG A 20 15.66 7.43 5.63
C ARG A 20 15.22 8.72 6.33
N LYS A 21 15.10 9.81 5.58
CA LYS A 21 14.65 11.12 6.10
C LYS A 21 13.13 11.29 6.08
N SER A 22 12.39 10.30 5.57
CA SER A 22 10.94 10.40 5.42
C SER A 22 10.19 9.91 6.66
N ASP A 23 9.08 10.59 6.96
CA ASP A 23 8.14 10.16 8.01
C ASP A 23 7.51 8.80 7.70
N LEU A 24 7.32 8.48 6.41
CA LEU A 24 6.82 7.19 5.95
C LEU A 24 7.72 6.06 6.44
N PHE A 25 9.02 6.21 6.28
CA PHE A 25 9.99 5.19 6.68
C PHE A 25 9.97 4.99 8.21
N GLY A 26 10.06 6.08 8.98
CA GLY A 26 10.04 6.00 10.44
C GLY A 26 8.82 5.27 10.99
N LYS A 27 7.62 5.64 10.52
CA LYS A 27 6.35 4.98 10.89
C LYS A 27 6.29 3.52 10.43
N THR A 28 6.80 3.23 9.24
CA THR A 28 6.82 1.87 8.69
C THR A 28 7.67 0.97 9.58
N ILE A 29 8.89 1.38 9.91
CA ILE A 29 9.79 0.57 10.75
C ILE A 29 9.23 0.40 12.16
N GLU A 30 8.72 1.46 12.79
CA GLU A 30 8.09 1.38 14.11
C GLU A 30 6.97 0.33 14.15
N CYS A 31 6.13 0.30 13.12
CA CYS A 31 5.07 -0.70 13.01
C CYS A 31 5.63 -2.11 12.76
N LEU A 32 6.53 -2.26 11.79
CA LEU A 32 7.08 -3.57 11.39
C LEU A 32 7.89 -4.22 12.53
N GLN A 33 8.56 -3.44 13.38
CA GLN A 33 9.30 -3.95 14.55
C GLN A 33 8.41 -4.66 15.57
N SER A 34 7.10 -4.40 15.57
CA SER A 34 6.15 -5.10 16.44
C SER A 34 5.81 -6.51 15.96
N TYR A 35 6.24 -6.90 14.75
CA TYR A 35 5.97 -8.19 14.14
C TYR A 35 7.24 -9.05 14.06
N ASN A 36 7.09 -10.36 14.25
CA ASN A 36 8.16 -11.32 14.00
C ASN A 36 8.23 -11.66 12.51
N ILE A 37 8.91 -10.81 11.73
CA ILE A 37 9.03 -10.98 10.28
C ILE A 37 10.33 -11.73 9.97
N SER A 38 10.21 -12.92 9.40
CA SER A 38 11.36 -13.75 9.00
C SER A 38 11.56 -13.80 7.49
N LYS A 39 10.56 -13.40 6.70
CA LYS A 39 10.61 -13.40 5.23
C LYS A 39 9.98 -12.16 4.62
N ILE A 40 10.45 -11.78 3.44
CA ILE A 40 9.74 -10.83 2.56
C ILE A 40 9.35 -11.53 1.25
N ARG A 41 8.09 -11.38 0.87
CA ARG A 41 7.58 -11.69 -0.48
C ARG A 41 7.33 -10.37 -1.21
N CYS A 42 8.23 -10.01 -2.11
CA CYS A 42 8.14 -8.79 -2.91
C CYS A 42 7.52 -9.10 -4.28
N LEU A 43 6.43 -8.41 -4.61
CA LEU A 43 5.69 -8.58 -5.84
C LEU A 43 5.41 -7.22 -6.47
N ALA A 44 5.43 -7.14 -7.81
CA ALA A 44 5.09 -5.92 -8.54
C ALA A 44 5.94 -4.71 -8.09
N LEU A 45 7.27 -4.89 -8.13
CA LEU A 45 8.25 -3.87 -7.77
C LEU A 45 8.51 -2.87 -8.91
N GLY A 46 8.33 -3.31 -10.15
CA GLY A 46 8.78 -2.67 -11.39
C GLY A 46 10.25 -2.95 -11.71
N SER A 47 10.69 -2.57 -12.92
CA SER A 47 12.11 -2.65 -13.30
C SER A 47 12.87 -1.50 -12.66
N PHE A 48 13.60 -1.76 -11.57
CA PHE A 48 14.34 -0.71 -10.86
C PHE A 48 15.59 -0.25 -11.60
N ALA A 49 16.11 -1.01 -12.57
CA ALA A 49 17.14 -0.51 -13.48
C ALA A 49 16.60 0.62 -14.38
N GLU A 50 15.36 0.52 -14.87
CA GLU A 50 14.82 1.43 -15.89
C GLU A 50 13.86 2.48 -15.32
N GLU A 51 12.95 2.06 -14.44
CA GLU A 51 11.86 2.89 -13.96
C GLU A 51 12.26 3.69 -12.72
N PHE A 52 11.87 4.96 -12.70
CA PHE A 52 12.15 5.86 -11.59
C PHE A 52 11.38 5.48 -10.30
N PRO A 53 10.07 5.17 -10.33
CA PRO A 53 9.34 4.76 -9.13
C PRO A 53 9.90 3.47 -8.51
N ALA A 54 10.22 2.48 -9.34
CA ALA A 54 10.77 1.19 -8.90
C ALA A 54 12.11 1.34 -8.13
N LYS A 55 12.93 2.36 -8.45
CA LYS A 55 14.16 2.65 -7.70
C LYS A 55 13.88 3.07 -6.26
N TYR A 56 12.86 3.89 -6.04
CA TYR A 56 12.41 4.24 -4.69
C TYR A 56 11.83 3.04 -3.96
N GLN A 57 11.04 2.20 -4.64
CA GLN A 57 10.49 0.99 -4.03
C GLN A 57 11.59 0.02 -3.58
N LEU A 58 12.63 -0.15 -4.42
CA LEU A 58 13.79 -0.94 -4.06
C LEU A 58 14.56 -0.32 -2.89
N ALA A 59 14.75 1.01 -2.89
CA ALA A 59 15.39 1.72 -1.79
C ALA A 59 14.65 1.49 -0.47
N LEU A 60 13.31 1.57 -0.46
CA LEU A 60 12.51 1.27 0.74
C LEU A 60 12.68 -0.19 1.18
N LEU A 61 12.66 -1.15 0.24
CA LEU A 61 12.88 -2.56 0.56
C LEU A 61 14.24 -2.79 1.23
N LEU A 62 15.31 -2.18 0.70
CA LEU A 62 16.65 -2.27 1.27
C LEU A 62 16.72 -1.65 2.67
N GLU A 63 16.08 -0.50 2.88
CA GLU A 63 16.02 0.11 4.21
C GLU A 63 15.22 -0.73 5.22
N ILE A 64 14.15 -1.41 4.80
CA ILE A 64 13.43 -2.36 5.67
C ILE A 64 14.34 -3.53 6.06
N LEU A 65 15.09 -4.09 5.11
CA LEU A 65 15.99 -5.21 5.37
C LEU A 65 17.11 -4.85 6.36
N ASP A 66 17.67 -3.65 6.24
CA ASP A 66 18.75 -3.20 7.13
C ASP A 66 18.26 -2.86 8.56
N ASN A 67 16.95 -2.65 8.74
CA ASN A 67 16.36 -2.27 10.03
C ASN A 67 15.56 -3.38 10.71
N ILE A 68 15.25 -4.47 9.99
CA ILE A 68 14.53 -5.64 10.52
C ILE A 68 15.44 -6.89 10.41
N ASN A 69 16.32 -7.03 11.41
CA ASN A 69 17.38 -8.05 11.44
C ASN A 69 16.90 -9.51 11.47
N THR A 70 15.59 -9.74 11.68
CA THR A 70 15.02 -11.10 11.72
C THR A 70 14.74 -11.67 10.33
N ILE A 71 14.80 -10.85 9.27
CA ILE A 71 14.53 -11.29 7.89
C ILE A 71 15.69 -12.16 7.39
N LYS A 72 15.37 -13.39 7.03
CA LYS A 72 16.33 -14.39 6.55
C LYS A 72 16.28 -14.61 5.05
N GLU A 73 15.15 -14.26 4.43
CA GLU A 73 14.85 -14.64 3.06
C GLU A 73 14.00 -13.57 2.38
N VAL A 74 14.38 -13.22 1.16
CA VAL A 74 13.63 -12.31 0.29
C VAL A 74 13.33 -13.01 -1.03
N SER A 75 12.06 -13.09 -1.36
CA SER A 75 11.58 -13.66 -2.63
C SER A 75 11.00 -12.56 -3.48
N LEU A 76 11.44 -12.44 -4.74
CA LEU A 76 10.99 -11.40 -5.64
C LEU A 76 10.32 -12.00 -6.88
N TYR A 77 9.25 -11.37 -7.35
CA TYR A 77 8.70 -11.62 -8.67
C TYR A 77 8.13 -10.33 -9.28
N ASP A 78 8.56 -10.06 -10.50
CA ASP A 78 7.94 -9.09 -11.38
C ASP A 78 8.20 -9.51 -12.84
N PRO A 79 7.18 -9.61 -13.70
CA PRO A 79 7.38 -9.95 -15.11
C PRO A 79 8.21 -8.91 -15.87
N VAL A 80 8.33 -7.68 -15.38
CA VAL A 80 9.08 -6.62 -16.07
C VAL A 80 10.57 -6.58 -15.72
N PHE A 81 11.06 -7.47 -14.83
CA PHE A 81 12.48 -7.51 -14.50
C PHE A 81 13.35 -7.77 -15.74
N ASN A 82 14.30 -6.86 -15.98
CA ASN A 82 15.30 -6.98 -17.02
C ASN A 82 16.56 -7.69 -16.53
N GLU A 83 17.55 -7.85 -17.39
CA GLU A 83 18.79 -8.58 -17.04
C GLU A 83 19.63 -7.87 -15.97
N VAL A 84 19.58 -6.53 -15.88
CA VAL A 84 20.27 -5.77 -14.83
C VAL A 84 19.59 -6.00 -13.48
N ASP A 85 18.25 -5.97 -13.44
CA ASP A 85 17.47 -6.25 -12.24
C ASP A 85 17.78 -7.66 -11.72
N LYS A 86 17.73 -8.65 -12.60
CA LYS A 86 17.99 -10.04 -12.25
C LYS A 86 19.42 -10.25 -11.76
N LEU A 87 20.39 -9.56 -12.36
CA LEU A 87 21.79 -9.65 -11.95
C LEU A 87 21.99 -9.03 -10.56
N PHE A 88 21.42 -7.85 -10.32
CA PHE A 88 21.43 -7.20 -9.01
C PHE A 88 20.84 -8.11 -7.92
N ILE A 89 19.69 -8.74 -8.19
CA ILE A 89 19.04 -9.66 -7.24
C ILE A 89 19.94 -10.87 -6.95
N LYS A 90 20.59 -11.44 -7.97
CA LYS A 90 21.48 -12.60 -7.82
C LYS A 90 22.74 -12.32 -7.00
N GLU A 91 23.18 -11.06 -6.92
CA GLU A 91 24.32 -10.67 -6.09
C GLU A 91 23.96 -10.60 -4.60
N GLN A 92 22.68 -10.57 -4.25
CA GLN A 92 22.22 -10.57 -2.87
C GLN A 92 22.17 -12.00 -2.31
N SER A 93 22.89 -12.23 -1.20
CA SER A 93 23.08 -13.59 -0.65
C SER A 93 21.79 -14.31 -0.21
N ASN A 94 20.76 -13.56 0.18
CA ASN A 94 19.51 -14.07 0.74
C ASN A 94 18.29 -13.77 -0.13
N TRP A 95 18.50 -13.32 -1.37
CA TRP A 95 17.42 -13.02 -2.30
C TRP A 95 17.30 -14.10 -3.36
N HIS A 96 16.08 -14.36 -3.81
CA HIS A 96 15.85 -15.23 -4.94
C HIS A 96 14.68 -14.75 -5.78
N ILE A 97 14.79 -14.98 -7.08
CA ILE A 97 13.72 -14.71 -8.04
C ILE A 97 12.85 -15.96 -8.10
N VAL A 98 11.57 -15.80 -7.85
CA VAL A 98 10.58 -16.86 -8.06
C VAL A 98 10.01 -16.65 -9.45
N GLU A 99 10.13 -17.60 -10.36
CA GLU A 99 9.67 -17.43 -11.75
C GLU A 99 8.14 -17.37 -11.90
N GLN A 100 7.41 -17.63 -10.82
CA GLN A 100 5.95 -17.63 -10.77
C GLN A 100 5.45 -16.52 -9.83
N GLU A 101 4.29 -15.96 -10.18
CA GLU A 101 3.53 -15.05 -9.33
C GLU A 101 3.31 -15.63 -7.93
N HIS A 102 3.11 -16.94 -7.86
CA HIS A 102 2.77 -17.64 -6.62
C HIS A 102 3.95 -18.42 -6.06
N TYR A 103 4.15 -18.29 -4.75
CA TYR A 103 5.10 -19.11 -4.01
C TYR A 103 4.35 -19.93 -2.97
N GLN A 104 4.37 -21.27 -3.09
CA GLN A 104 3.66 -22.17 -2.18
C GLN A 104 4.47 -22.47 -0.90
N ASP A 105 5.02 -21.46 -0.24
CA ASP A 105 5.48 -21.65 1.15
C ASP A 105 4.38 -21.24 2.13
N THR A 106 3.39 -22.13 2.25
CA THR A 106 2.22 -21.95 3.12
C THR A 106 2.53 -22.18 4.60
N LYS A 107 3.76 -22.59 4.95
CA LYS A 107 4.10 -22.97 6.33
C LYS A 107 4.34 -21.77 7.25
N ASN A 108 4.78 -20.64 6.70
CA ASN A 108 5.24 -19.49 7.49
C ASN A 108 4.59 -18.14 7.06
N CYS A 109 3.41 -18.14 6.42
CA CYS A 109 2.77 -16.89 5.96
C CYS A 109 2.53 -15.86 7.08
N GLY A 110 2.45 -16.29 8.35
CA GLY A 110 2.34 -15.40 9.50
C GLY A 110 3.61 -14.61 9.85
N GLU A 111 4.78 -15.03 9.34
CA GLU A 111 6.07 -14.35 9.50
C GLU A 111 6.56 -13.68 8.20
N THR A 112 5.71 -13.68 7.16
CA THR A 112 6.06 -13.11 5.85
C THR A 112 5.41 -11.73 5.70
N LEU A 113 6.23 -10.73 5.42
CA LEU A 113 5.76 -9.43 4.94
C LEU A 113 5.58 -9.50 3.42
N PHE A 114 4.36 -9.25 2.95
CA PHE A 114 4.07 -9.12 1.52
C PHE A 114 4.28 -7.68 1.10
N TYR A 115 5.36 -7.41 0.37
CA TYR A 115 5.68 -6.09 -0.15
C TYR A 115 5.18 -5.96 -1.59
N MET A 116 4.11 -5.20 -1.78
CA MET A 116 3.32 -5.16 -3.02
C MET A 116 3.07 -3.71 -3.50
N PRO A 117 4.11 -2.92 -3.79
CA PRO A 117 3.99 -1.48 -4.00
C PRO A 117 3.29 -1.07 -5.31
N HIS A 118 3.25 -1.93 -6.33
CA HIS A 118 2.53 -1.62 -7.58
C HIS A 118 1.64 -2.78 -8.05
N ALA A 119 1.15 -3.60 -7.11
CA ALA A 119 0.36 -4.77 -7.44
C ALA A 119 -1.02 -4.41 -8.03
N PRO A 120 -1.37 -4.90 -9.23
CA PRO A 120 -2.71 -4.75 -9.76
C PRO A 120 -3.71 -5.58 -8.96
N LEU A 121 -5.00 -5.22 -9.01
CA LEU A 121 -6.07 -5.91 -8.26
C LEU A 121 -6.13 -7.42 -8.57
N ASP A 122 -5.88 -7.81 -9.83
CA ASP A 122 -5.84 -9.22 -10.23
C ASP A 122 -4.78 -10.01 -9.44
N LEU A 123 -3.56 -9.46 -9.33
CA LEU A 123 -2.47 -10.08 -8.58
C LEU A 123 -2.79 -10.11 -7.09
N THR A 124 -3.30 -9.00 -6.55
CA THR A 124 -3.63 -8.91 -5.13
C THR A 124 -4.72 -9.91 -4.73
N GLU A 125 -5.79 -10.06 -5.50
CA GLU A 125 -6.84 -11.06 -5.26
C GLU A 125 -6.26 -12.47 -5.21
N GLU A 126 -5.40 -12.83 -6.16
CA GLU A 126 -4.82 -14.17 -6.22
C GLU A 126 -3.80 -14.42 -5.08
N VAL A 127 -3.03 -13.41 -4.67
CA VAL A 127 -2.15 -13.49 -3.49
C VAL A 127 -2.98 -13.72 -2.22
N ILE A 128 -4.04 -12.95 -2.02
CA ILE A 128 -4.95 -13.11 -0.87
C ILE A 128 -5.55 -14.52 -0.86
N LYS A 129 -5.99 -15.00 -2.01
CA LYS A 129 -6.62 -16.31 -2.17
C LYS A 129 -5.67 -17.48 -1.89
N ARG A 130 -4.45 -17.41 -2.39
CA ARG A 130 -3.51 -18.56 -2.40
C ARG A 130 -2.52 -18.52 -1.26
N GLU A 131 -1.93 -17.37 -1.01
CA GLU A 131 -0.81 -17.21 -0.06
C GLU A 131 -1.26 -16.73 1.30
N LYS A 132 -2.51 -16.25 1.43
CA LYS A 132 -3.16 -15.91 2.70
C LYS A 132 -2.27 -15.01 3.59
N PRO A 133 -1.82 -13.86 3.06
CA PRO A 133 -0.89 -12.96 3.74
C PRO A 133 -1.49 -12.45 5.05
N LYS A 134 -0.71 -12.44 6.13
CA LYS A 134 -1.10 -11.74 7.35
C LYS A 134 -0.80 -10.25 7.28
N LEU A 135 0.37 -9.90 6.75
CA LEU A 135 0.89 -8.53 6.73
C LEU A 135 1.22 -8.13 5.29
N ILE A 136 0.66 -7.01 4.84
CA ILE A 136 0.87 -6.46 3.49
C ILE A 136 1.36 -5.03 3.62
N LEU A 137 2.47 -4.69 2.96
CA LEU A 137 2.88 -3.31 2.70
C LEU A 137 2.73 -3.06 1.21
N GLY A 138 1.70 -2.33 0.81
CA GLY A 138 1.36 -2.11 -0.59
C GLY A 138 0.44 -0.91 -0.75
N ASN A 139 -0.03 -0.67 -1.96
CA ASN A 139 -0.90 0.49 -2.16
C ASN A 139 -2.29 0.32 -1.53
N GLU A 140 -2.94 1.46 -1.27
CA GLU A 140 -4.24 1.59 -0.62
C GLU A 140 -5.29 0.85 -1.44
N MET A 141 -5.68 -0.33 -0.97
CA MET A 141 -6.64 -1.20 -1.65
C MET A 141 -7.97 -0.48 -1.89
N SER A 142 -8.41 0.39 -0.97
CA SER A 142 -9.62 1.22 -1.15
C SER A 142 -9.54 2.10 -2.38
N GLN A 143 -8.45 2.86 -2.56
CA GLN A 143 -8.32 3.83 -3.65
C GLN A 143 -8.26 3.15 -5.03
N HIS A 144 -7.62 1.98 -5.11
CA HIS A 144 -7.56 1.22 -6.35
C HIS A 144 -8.90 0.59 -6.75
N THR A 145 -9.79 0.37 -5.77
CA THR A 145 -11.12 -0.20 -6.02
C THR A 145 -12.19 0.82 -6.37
N ASP A 146 -11.96 2.12 -6.18
CA ASP A 146 -12.96 3.19 -6.41
C ASP A 146 -13.44 3.29 -7.87
N ARG A 147 -12.70 2.70 -8.82
CA ARG A 147 -13.11 2.60 -10.23
C ARG A 147 -14.25 1.60 -10.46
N TYR A 148 -14.55 0.75 -9.48
CA TYR A 148 -15.59 -0.27 -9.52
C TYR A 148 -16.71 0.07 -8.54
N THR A 149 -17.96 -0.17 -8.95
CA THR A 149 -19.07 -0.23 -7.98
C THR A 149 -18.88 -1.41 -7.03
N GLU A 150 -19.48 -1.36 -5.83
CA GLU A 150 -19.37 -2.46 -4.84
C GLU A 150 -19.74 -3.82 -5.44
N LYS A 151 -20.76 -3.86 -6.30
CA LYS A 151 -21.16 -5.06 -7.03
C LYS A 151 -20.12 -5.52 -8.05
N GLN A 152 -19.60 -4.62 -8.88
CA GLN A 152 -18.56 -4.98 -9.86
C GLN A 152 -17.28 -5.48 -9.16
N LEU A 153 -16.93 -4.85 -8.03
CA LEU A 153 -15.80 -5.28 -7.22
C LEU A 153 -16.04 -6.67 -6.64
N TYR A 154 -17.23 -6.93 -6.10
CA TYR A 154 -17.62 -8.25 -5.60
C TYR A 154 -17.60 -9.33 -6.70
N ASP A 155 -18.17 -9.04 -7.86
CA ASP A 155 -18.26 -10.00 -8.96
C ASP A 155 -16.88 -10.38 -9.53
N LYS A 156 -15.93 -9.43 -9.55
CA LYS A 156 -14.58 -9.64 -10.11
C LYS A 156 -13.54 -10.06 -9.08
N TYR A 157 -13.61 -9.50 -7.87
CA TYR A 157 -12.61 -9.63 -6.80
C TYR A 157 -13.31 -9.87 -5.45
N PRO A 158 -13.93 -11.04 -5.25
CA PRO A 158 -14.77 -11.29 -4.08
C PRO A 158 -14.02 -11.18 -2.75
N LEU A 159 -12.75 -11.62 -2.66
CA LEU A 159 -11.98 -11.54 -1.41
C LEU A 159 -11.56 -10.12 -1.10
N LEU A 160 -11.05 -9.37 -2.08
CA LEU A 160 -10.75 -7.95 -1.93
C LEU A 160 -12.00 -7.14 -1.55
N SER A 161 -13.13 -7.42 -2.20
CA SER A 161 -14.42 -6.77 -1.89
C SER A 161 -14.82 -7.03 -0.43
N LYS A 162 -14.66 -8.27 0.06
CA LYS A 162 -14.92 -8.63 1.46
C LYS A 162 -13.98 -7.89 2.43
N LEU A 163 -12.69 -7.81 2.12
CA LEU A 163 -11.69 -7.10 2.95
C LEU A 163 -12.00 -5.61 3.07
N VAL A 164 -12.27 -4.94 1.95
CA VAL A 164 -12.62 -3.52 1.90
C VAL A 164 -13.93 -3.25 2.65
N TYR A 165 -14.93 -4.11 2.48
CA TYR A 165 -16.19 -4.03 3.21
C TYR A 165 -15.99 -4.15 4.73
N GLY A 166 -15.21 -5.14 5.17
CA GLY A 166 -14.89 -5.34 6.58
C GLY A 166 -14.17 -4.13 7.19
N SER A 167 -13.20 -3.55 6.47
CA SER A 167 -12.45 -2.37 6.91
C SER A 167 -13.35 -1.13 7.13
N LYS A 168 -14.29 -0.88 6.20
CA LYS A 168 -15.28 0.20 6.31
C LYS A 168 -16.20 0.03 7.52
N ASN A 169 -16.55 -1.21 7.86
CA ASN A 169 -17.42 -1.48 9.01
C ASN A 169 -16.67 -1.41 10.34
N TYR A 170 -15.43 -1.89 10.39
CA TYR A 170 -14.58 -1.74 11.56
C TYR A 170 -14.41 -0.25 11.95
N SER A 171 -14.13 0.60 10.96
CA SER A 171 -13.99 2.06 11.14
C SER A 171 -15.27 2.76 11.64
N LYS A 172 -16.46 2.20 11.37
CA LYS A 172 -17.74 2.72 11.88
C LYS A 172 -18.01 2.31 13.32
N VAL A 173 -17.46 1.18 13.77
CA VAL A 173 -17.63 0.66 15.13
C VAL A 173 -16.63 1.31 16.10
N SER A 174 -15.40 1.60 15.65
CA SER A 174 -14.36 2.24 16.48
C SER A 174 -14.53 3.75 16.66
N ASN A 175 -15.33 4.42 15.82
CA ASN A 175 -15.75 5.81 16.01
C ASN A 175 -17.25 5.88 16.40
N PRO A 176 -17.61 5.75 17.68
CA PRO A 176 -18.95 6.15 18.11
C PRO A 176 -19.08 7.65 17.82
N LYS A 177 -20.06 8.01 16.99
CA LYS A 177 -20.40 9.42 16.73
C LYS A 177 -20.56 10.15 18.06
N ILE A 178 -19.58 10.98 18.42
CA ILE A 178 -19.79 12.00 19.44
C ILE A 178 -20.79 12.97 18.82
N ASN A 179 -22.05 12.86 19.24
CA ASN A 179 -23.03 13.93 19.05
C ASN A 179 -22.58 15.10 19.93
N VAL A 180 -21.68 15.93 19.41
CA VAL A 180 -21.49 17.27 19.95
C VAL A 180 -22.67 18.08 19.44
N SER A 181 -23.69 18.22 20.29
CA SER A 181 -24.64 19.31 20.19
C SER A 181 -23.83 20.61 20.26
N ALA A 182 -23.60 21.24 19.11
CA ALA A 182 -22.97 22.55 19.04
C ALA A 182 -23.93 23.55 19.70
N GLU A 183 -23.60 23.93 20.94
CA GLU A 183 -24.14 25.12 21.58
C GLU A 183 -23.62 26.34 20.82
N GLY A 184 -24.59 27.14 20.33
CA GLY A 184 -24.51 28.59 20.22
C GLY A 184 -23.31 29.21 19.50
N ASP A 185 -23.40 29.36 18.18
CA ASP A 185 -22.90 30.57 17.53
C ASP A 185 -23.96 31.09 16.56
N GLY A 186 -24.37 32.34 16.78
CA GLY A 186 -25.58 32.98 16.22
C GLY A 186 -25.54 33.31 14.73
N PHE A 187 -25.18 32.35 13.88
CA PHE A 187 -25.30 32.46 12.42
C PHE A 187 -26.43 31.59 11.90
N VAL A 188 -27.55 32.22 11.53
CA VAL A 188 -28.67 31.56 10.86
C VAL A 188 -28.32 31.35 9.39
N ARG A 189 -28.18 30.09 8.97
CA ARG A 189 -28.01 29.71 7.56
C ARG A 189 -29.27 30.07 6.78
N GLN A 190 -29.19 31.05 5.89
CA GLN A 190 -30.30 31.44 5.03
C GLN A 190 -30.57 30.32 4.01
N GLU A 191 -31.72 29.66 4.11
CA GLU A 191 -32.14 28.66 3.13
C GLU A 191 -32.52 29.33 1.80
N SER A 192 -31.82 28.98 0.72
CA SER A 192 -32.23 29.39 -0.62
C SER A 192 -33.55 28.70 -0.98
N LYS A 193 -34.54 29.50 -1.41
CA LYS A 193 -35.86 29.01 -1.83
C LYS A 193 -35.70 27.98 -2.96
N LYS A 194 -35.92 26.71 -2.64
CA LYS A 194 -35.84 25.59 -3.59
C LYS A 194 -36.89 25.77 -4.70
N SER A 195 -36.42 26.11 -5.89
CA SER A 195 -37.18 25.95 -7.13
C SER A 195 -37.64 24.48 -7.23
N ARG A 196 -38.95 24.27 -7.46
CA ARG A 196 -39.57 22.94 -7.65
C ARG A 196 -39.06 22.30 -8.95
N ARG A 197 -37.84 21.76 -8.93
CA ARG A 197 -37.41 20.77 -9.92
C ARG A 197 -38.12 19.45 -9.61
N ARG A 198 -38.96 19.00 -10.56
CA ARG A 198 -39.61 17.68 -10.56
C ARG A 198 -38.56 16.60 -10.27
N LYS A 199 -38.66 15.96 -9.10
CA LYS A 199 -37.83 14.82 -8.72
C LYS A 199 -38.37 13.58 -9.42
N ASN A 200 -37.83 13.22 -10.58
CA ASN A 200 -37.77 11.80 -10.94
C ASN A 200 -36.74 11.16 -10.00
N LYS A 201 -37.20 10.78 -8.80
CA LYS A 201 -36.41 9.96 -7.87
C LYS A 201 -36.45 8.55 -8.43
N TRP A 202 -35.46 8.19 -9.24
CA TRP A 202 -35.13 6.79 -9.43
C TRP A 202 -34.82 6.21 -8.05
N HIS A 203 -35.64 5.26 -7.62
CA HIS A 203 -35.38 4.50 -6.40
C HIS A 203 -34.39 3.40 -6.81
N ILE A 204 -33.10 3.66 -6.59
CA ILE A 204 -32.08 2.63 -6.70
C ILE A 204 -32.11 1.90 -5.35
N GLU A 205 -32.69 0.71 -5.33
CA GLU A 205 -32.51 -0.17 -4.18
C GLU A 205 -31.03 -0.55 -4.09
N PRO A 206 -30.37 -0.32 -2.94
CA PRO A 206 -29.01 -0.77 -2.76
C PRO A 206 -28.97 -2.28 -2.89
N THR A 207 -28.14 -2.80 -3.79
CA THR A 207 -27.90 -4.24 -3.92
C THR A 207 -27.33 -4.76 -2.62
N VAL A 208 -28.10 -5.59 -1.90
CA VAL A 208 -27.62 -6.26 -0.70
C VAL A 208 -26.67 -7.37 -1.14
N ILE A 209 -25.37 -7.16 -0.90
CA ILE A 209 -24.31 -8.13 -1.20
C ILE A 209 -24.08 -8.99 0.03
N ASP A 210 -24.15 -10.31 -0.13
CA ASP A 210 -23.88 -11.27 0.94
C ASP A 210 -22.39 -11.63 1.00
N TYR A 211 -21.61 -10.81 1.70
CA TYR A 211 -20.19 -11.05 1.96
C TYR A 211 -19.91 -12.25 2.86
N SER A 212 -20.90 -12.76 3.60
CA SER A 212 -20.73 -13.92 4.47
C SER A 212 -20.55 -15.21 3.68
N SER A 213 -21.11 -15.27 2.48
CA SER A 213 -21.03 -16.42 1.56
C SER A 213 -19.65 -16.61 0.92
N VAL A 214 -18.79 -15.57 0.89
CA VAL A 214 -17.47 -15.63 0.27
C VAL A 214 -16.50 -16.41 1.19
N PRO A 215 -15.96 -17.56 0.76
CA PRO A 215 -15.01 -18.33 1.56
C PRO A 215 -13.70 -17.56 1.72
N SER A 216 -13.31 -17.23 2.94
CA SER A 216 -12.06 -16.52 3.27
C SER A 216 -11.36 -17.19 4.45
N TYR A 217 -10.04 -16.99 4.55
CA TYR A 217 -9.25 -17.44 5.71
C TYR A 217 -9.29 -16.44 6.87
N PHE A 218 -9.79 -15.23 6.61
CA PHE A 218 -9.98 -14.15 7.56
C PHE A 218 -11.47 -14.02 7.90
N ALA A 219 -11.74 -13.72 9.17
CA ALA A 219 -13.09 -13.49 9.67
C ALA A 219 -13.40 -11.99 9.70
N ASP A 220 -12.41 -11.20 10.10
CA ASP A 220 -12.50 -9.75 10.23
C ASP A 220 -11.92 -9.06 8.99
N GLY A 221 -12.21 -7.77 8.86
CA GLY A 221 -11.80 -6.99 7.69
C GLY A 221 -10.31 -6.68 7.65
N LEU A 222 -9.92 -5.89 6.65
CA LEU A 222 -8.57 -5.34 6.56
C LEU A 222 -8.37 -4.24 7.63
N ILE A 223 -7.37 -4.41 8.50
CA ILE A 223 -6.95 -3.39 9.46
C ILE A 223 -5.85 -2.54 8.82
N MET A 224 -6.17 -1.27 8.58
CA MET A 224 -5.18 -0.26 8.19
C MET A 224 -4.35 0.12 9.42
N ILE A 225 -3.06 -0.19 9.42
CA ILE A 225 -2.15 0.17 10.51
C ILE A 225 -1.62 1.59 10.29
N THR A 226 -1.21 1.90 9.06
CA THR A 226 -0.72 3.23 8.69
C THR A 226 -1.24 3.63 7.31
N ASN A 227 -1.55 4.92 7.16
CA ASN A 227 -1.82 5.53 5.87
C ASN A 227 -0.84 6.69 5.66
N TYR A 228 -0.13 6.65 4.53
CA TYR A 228 0.85 7.67 4.16
C TYR A 228 0.27 8.65 3.14
N LYS A 229 -0.78 9.39 3.51
CA LYS A 229 -1.23 10.53 2.70
C LYS A 229 -0.18 11.64 2.76
N SER A 230 0.30 12.08 1.59
CA SER A 230 1.15 13.26 1.49
C SER A 230 0.34 14.49 1.92
N SER A 231 0.58 14.99 3.14
CA SER A 231 0.04 16.27 3.58
C SER A 231 0.87 17.38 2.95
N SER A 232 0.41 17.91 1.81
CA SER A 232 0.97 19.11 1.20
C SER A 232 0.57 20.35 2.00
N THR A 233 1.23 20.63 3.12
CA THR A 233 1.15 21.93 3.78
C THR A 233 2.41 22.18 4.58
N SER A 234 3.26 23.05 4.04
CA SER A 234 4.18 23.85 4.84
C SER A 234 4.41 25.16 4.07
N GLU A 235 3.68 26.19 4.49
CA GLU A 235 4.14 27.57 4.38
C GLU A 235 5.48 27.65 5.11
N ASP A 236 6.55 27.90 4.37
CA ASP A 236 7.65 28.79 4.74
C ASP A 236 8.80 28.59 3.76
N GLY A 237 9.17 29.71 3.12
CA GLY A 237 10.22 29.79 2.14
C GLY A 237 11.55 30.11 2.79
N GLU A 238 12.56 29.26 2.55
CA GLU A 238 13.96 29.67 2.41
C GLU A 238 14.79 28.54 1.74
N ASN A 239 15.90 28.95 1.13
CA ASN A 239 16.48 28.46 -0.12
C ASN A 239 17.52 27.29 -0.02
N THR A 240 17.70 26.63 -1.17
CA THR A 240 18.92 26.00 -1.76
C THR A 240 19.47 24.65 -1.30
N THR A 241 19.01 24.05 -0.20
CA THR A 241 19.19 22.57 0.03
C THR A 241 17.85 21.88 0.26
N VAL A 242 16.92 22.65 0.78
CA VAL A 242 15.51 22.31 0.94
C VAL A 242 14.84 22.09 -0.42
N ASP A 243 15.29 22.71 -1.52
CA ASP A 243 14.66 22.54 -2.84
C ASP A 243 14.97 21.19 -3.49
N LEU A 244 16.15 20.60 -3.26
CA LEU A 244 16.45 19.24 -3.74
C LEU A 244 15.72 18.19 -2.91
N ILE A 245 15.60 18.43 -1.60
CA ILE A 245 14.79 17.60 -0.71
C ILE A 245 13.31 17.77 -1.03
N LYS A 246 12.81 18.98 -1.33
CA LYS A 246 11.42 19.27 -1.72
C LYS A 246 11.10 18.72 -3.10
N LYS A 247 12.00 18.87 -4.08
CA LYS A 247 11.82 18.32 -5.44
C LYS A 247 11.96 16.80 -5.45
N GLY A 248 12.89 16.25 -4.67
CA GLY A 248 12.96 14.82 -4.36
C GLY A 248 11.70 14.37 -3.62
N GLN A 249 11.20 15.19 -2.68
CA GLN A 249 9.99 14.94 -1.89
C GLN A 249 8.73 14.95 -2.74
N GLU A 250 8.60 15.85 -3.70
CA GLU A 250 7.48 15.88 -4.65
C GLU A 250 7.52 14.67 -5.59
N GLN A 251 8.72 14.26 -6.04
CA GLN A 251 8.88 13.15 -6.98
C GLN A 251 8.66 11.77 -6.35
N TRP A 252 9.20 11.50 -5.14
CA TRP A 252 8.93 10.24 -4.44
C TRP A 252 7.53 10.19 -3.82
N ASN A 253 6.89 11.33 -3.54
CA ASN A 253 5.50 11.36 -3.07
C ASN A 253 4.59 10.63 -4.07
N HIS A 254 4.87 10.67 -5.37
CA HIS A 254 4.13 9.89 -6.36
C HIS A 254 4.43 8.39 -6.34
N SER A 255 5.61 8.00 -5.85
CA SER A 255 5.98 6.58 -5.72
C SER A 255 5.26 5.92 -4.53
N PHE A 256 4.89 6.70 -3.50
CA PHE A 256 4.29 6.16 -2.27
C PHE A 256 3.00 6.85 -1.82
N SER A 257 2.36 7.68 -2.67
CA SER A 257 1.17 8.47 -2.30
C SER A 257 0.04 7.62 -1.75
N ASP A 258 0.02 6.35 -2.15
CA ASP A 258 -1.00 5.39 -1.78
C ASP A 258 -0.42 4.23 -0.95
N LEU A 259 0.87 4.23 -0.57
CA LEU A 259 1.44 3.11 0.19
C LEU A 259 0.80 3.05 1.59
N SER A 260 0.51 1.84 2.07
CA SER A 260 -0.08 1.59 3.39
C SER A 260 0.33 0.21 3.92
N LEU A 261 0.40 0.10 5.25
CA LEU A 261 0.60 -1.17 5.94
C LEU A 261 -0.75 -1.71 6.41
N PHE A 262 -1.03 -2.97 6.05
CA PHE A 262 -2.27 -3.66 6.38
C PHE A 262 -1.99 -4.95 7.14
N GLU A 263 -2.84 -5.23 8.13
CA GLU A 263 -2.97 -6.56 8.73
C GLU A 263 -4.34 -7.15 8.37
N ILE A 264 -4.33 -8.42 7.97
CA ILE A 264 -5.55 -9.20 7.72
C ILE A 264 -5.83 -10.04 8.97
N ALA A 265 -7.00 -9.84 9.57
CA ALA A 265 -7.43 -10.43 10.84
C ALA A 265 -8.44 -11.58 10.68
#